data_AF-A0A8H3UYB8-F1
#
_entry.id   AF-A0A8H3UYB8-F1
#
_cell.length_a   1.000
_cell.length_b   1.000
_cell.length_c   1.000
_cell.angle_alpha   90.00
_cell.angle_beta   90.00
_cell.angle_gamma   90.00
#
_symmetry.space_group_name_H-M   'P 1'
#
loop_
_entity.id
_entity.type
_entity.pdbx_description
1 polymer ?
#
loop_
_entity_poly.entity_id
_entity_poly.type
_entity_poly.pdbx_seq_one_letter_code
_entity_poly.pdbx_strand_id
1 'polypeptide(L)'
;MPPKHRLIIDTDPGVDDTLALLLALSANPSTLTVDLITVTHGNVPVTTCLRNVVALFHHIELEMAWRKSVGRPEGFDMLRAAGAGGRKPIVAVGAGAPLADQAVVADYFHGRDGLGGVFEGDEGFGLGEGWRGGFGCGGGEGDGDGEMVGGIEREYLFTPVRESAADAILRLLRENEKDSITIVAIGPLTNLAIAAAKDTEAFLRVKDVLVMGGALACPGNVTPVAEFNTYADSVAAARVYALTSRYPRMTMPVVPPTKDGELASGHLGPYPEKLSRRLRVTLFPLDITTTHWLRRGTYNKTISPHLTANSPLAKWTTAFLTSTFNKMESLHQGHTGDDTGLSLHDPLCIWYLLTLSHPDLAMTLSEPLDLRVETAGQWTRGMYVVDRRDRFRKEGGEGDLLEGGGEEEEVVGDAGRWLDGRSGNGVFVAVGSAGREVMGREMLRWIFEG
;
A
#
# COMPACT_ATOMS: atom_id res chain seq x y z
N MET A 1 1.40 -7.41 -26.95
CA MET A 1 2.02 -8.29 -25.93
C MET A 1 1.33 -8.03 -24.60
N PRO A 2 1.15 -9.03 -23.73
CA PRO A 2 0.62 -8.79 -22.39
C PRO A 2 1.53 -7.84 -21.60
N PRO A 3 0.99 -7.04 -20.65
CA PRO A 3 1.79 -6.18 -19.78
C PRO A 3 2.87 -6.98 -19.06
N LYS A 4 4.05 -6.37 -18.85
CA LYS A 4 5.11 -7.01 -18.04
C LYS A 4 4.69 -7.17 -16.58
N HIS A 5 3.93 -6.23 -16.05
CA HIS A 5 3.48 -6.20 -14.66
C HIS A 5 1.96 -6.01 -14.59
N ARG A 6 1.26 -6.93 -13.92
CA ARG A 6 -0.16 -6.81 -13.58
C ARG A 6 -0.30 -6.67 -12.07
N LEU A 7 -0.98 -5.61 -11.64
CA LEU A 7 -0.97 -5.20 -10.25
C LEU A 7 -2.34 -5.31 -9.58
N ILE A 8 -2.29 -5.73 -8.33
CA ILE A 8 -3.25 -5.35 -7.31
C ILE A 8 -2.59 -4.28 -6.46
N ILE A 9 -3.26 -3.17 -6.18
CA ILE A 9 -2.77 -2.11 -5.27
C ILE A 9 -3.67 -2.11 -4.03
N ASP A 10 -3.11 -2.37 -2.85
CA ASP A 10 -3.80 -2.29 -1.56
C ASP A 10 -3.29 -1.05 -0.81
N THR A 11 -4.20 -0.14 -0.47
CA THR A 11 -3.86 1.26 -0.12
C THR A 11 -4.88 1.87 0.84
N ASP A 12 -4.50 2.93 1.53
CA ASP A 12 -5.33 3.72 2.44
C ASP A 12 -5.25 5.22 2.07
N PRO A 13 -5.84 5.64 0.92
CA PRO A 13 -5.31 6.78 0.19
C PRO A 13 -5.22 8.09 0.95
N GLY A 14 -3.99 8.44 1.32
CA GLY A 14 -3.55 9.78 1.66
C GLY A 14 -2.91 10.47 0.46
N VAL A 15 -2.11 11.50 0.75
CA VAL A 15 -1.41 12.30 -0.27
C VAL A 15 -0.43 11.47 -1.09
N ASP A 16 0.36 10.61 -0.42
CA ASP A 16 1.42 9.84 -1.06
C ASP A 16 0.87 8.64 -1.85
N ASP A 17 -0.10 7.91 -1.30
CA ASP A 17 -0.90 6.91 -2.02
C ASP A 17 -1.53 7.46 -3.29
N THR A 18 -2.09 8.68 -3.22
CA THR A 18 -2.76 9.32 -4.36
C THR A 18 -1.75 9.57 -5.48
N LEU A 19 -0.52 9.96 -5.15
CA LEU A 19 0.57 10.06 -6.12
C LEU A 19 0.98 8.69 -6.67
N ALA A 20 1.02 7.65 -5.84
CA ALA A 20 1.34 6.29 -6.26
C ALA A 20 0.28 5.73 -7.24
N LEU A 21 -1.00 5.95 -6.94
CA LEU A 21 -2.12 5.58 -7.81
C LEU A 21 -2.09 6.37 -9.13
N LEU A 22 -1.85 7.69 -9.09
CA LEU A 22 -1.68 8.50 -10.31
C LEU A 22 -0.53 7.98 -11.18
N LEU A 23 0.62 7.67 -10.57
CA LEU A 23 1.79 7.11 -11.24
C LEU A 23 1.49 5.75 -11.87
N ALA A 24 0.81 4.87 -11.14
CA ALA A 24 0.46 3.53 -11.64
C ALA A 24 -0.54 3.62 -12.80
N LEU A 25 -1.53 4.50 -12.70
CA LEU A 25 -2.60 4.65 -13.69
C LEU A 25 -2.16 5.44 -14.93
N SER A 26 -1.10 6.26 -14.83
CA SER A 26 -0.51 6.94 -15.97
C SER A 26 0.49 6.07 -16.75
N ALA A 27 0.87 4.91 -16.19
CA ALA A 27 1.86 4.03 -16.79
C ALA A 27 1.44 3.49 -18.18
N ASN A 28 2.44 3.20 -19.01
CA ASN A 28 2.20 2.56 -20.30
C ASN A 28 1.67 1.13 -20.09
N PRO A 29 0.53 0.74 -20.72
CA PRO A 29 -0.09 -0.57 -20.54
C PRO A 29 0.76 -1.75 -21.04
N SER A 30 1.82 -1.51 -21.82
CA SER A 30 2.80 -2.57 -22.17
C SER A 30 3.80 -2.85 -21.05
N THR A 31 4.01 -1.89 -20.13
CA THR A 31 4.88 -2.03 -18.97
C THR A 31 4.09 -2.52 -17.77
N LEU A 32 3.00 -1.84 -17.42
CA LEU A 32 2.27 -2.05 -16.17
C LEU A 32 0.77 -1.83 -16.38
N THR A 33 -0.04 -2.64 -15.70
CA THR A 33 -1.50 -2.48 -15.61
C THR A 33 -1.98 -2.73 -14.18
N VAL A 34 -3.06 -2.07 -13.80
CA VAL A 34 -3.71 -2.20 -12.48
C VAL A 34 -5.05 -2.91 -12.68
N ASP A 35 -5.17 -4.11 -12.15
CA ASP A 35 -6.36 -4.94 -12.26
C ASP A 35 -7.36 -4.68 -11.12
N LEU A 36 -6.84 -4.34 -9.94
CA LEU A 36 -7.62 -4.13 -8.72
C LEU A 36 -6.94 -3.09 -7.83
N ILE A 37 -7.75 -2.20 -7.27
CA ILE A 37 -7.41 -1.30 -6.18
C ILE A 37 -8.29 -1.69 -4.99
N THR A 38 -7.66 -2.04 -3.88
CA THR A 38 -8.35 -2.30 -2.61
C THR A 38 -8.06 -1.18 -1.62
N VAL A 39 -9.09 -0.73 -0.92
CA VAL A 39 -8.93 0.25 0.15
C VAL A 39 -8.98 -0.41 1.53
N THR A 40 -8.13 0.05 2.44
CA THR A 40 -8.12 -0.35 3.86
C THR A 40 -8.15 0.88 4.76
N HIS A 41 -8.38 0.68 6.05
CA HIS A 41 -8.15 1.70 7.08
C HIS A 41 -6.67 2.06 7.17
N GLY A 42 -6.36 3.24 7.69
CA GLY A 42 -4.99 3.71 7.92
C GLY A 42 -4.97 5.23 8.06
N ASN A 43 -4.40 5.96 7.09
CA ASN A 43 -4.29 7.41 7.07
C ASN A 43 -5.59 8.11 7.43
N VAL A 44 -6.71 7.59 6.89
CA VAL A 44 -8.07 8.01 7.19
C VAL A 44 -9.00 6.79 7.29
N PRO A 45 -10.24 6.94 7.80
CA PRO A 45 -11.20 5.83 7.81
C PRO A 45 -11.45 5.27 6.40
N VAL A 46 -11.70 3.97 6.29
CA VAL A 46 -11.84 3.26 4.99
C VAL A 46 -12.88 3.89 4.05
N THR A 47 -13.95 4.49 4.60
CA THR A 47 -14.94 5.23 3.81
C THR A 47 -14.37 6.49 3.15
N THR A 48 -13.44 7.16 3.83
CA THR A 48 -12.72 8.32 3.32
C THR A 48 -11.66 7.87 2.31
N CYS A 49 -10.95 6.77 2.57
CA CYS A 49 -10.07 6.11 1.60
C CYS A 49 -10.80 5.85 0.27
N LEU A 50 -12.01 5.27 0.34
CA LEU A 50 -12.84 5.04 -0.84
C LEU A 50 -13.20 6.35 -1.56
N ARG A 51 -13.58 7.39 -0.81
CA ARG A 51 -13.87 8.72 -1.39
C ARG A 51 -12.68 9.26 -2.18
N ASN A 52 -11.47 9.11 -1.63
CA ASN A 52 -10.24 9.60 -2.24
C ASN A 52 -9.93 8.85 -3.54
N VAL A 53 -10.13 7.53 -3.61
CA VAL A 53 -10.03 6.76 -4.86
C VAL A 53 -11.05 7.26 -5.90
N VAL A 54 -12.31 7.46 -5.49
CA VAL A 54 -13.37 7.91 -6.41
C VAL A 54 -13.09 9.33 -6.91
N ALA A 55 -12.58 10.21 -6.05
CA ALA A 55 -12.15 11.57 -6.41
C ALA A 55 -10.97 11.54 -7.37
N LEU A 56 -9.98 10.68 -7.14
CA LEU A 56 -8.85 10.48 -8.05
C LEU A 56 -9.34 10.13 -9.46
N PHE A 57 -10.22 9.13 -9.59
CA PHE A 57 -10.76 8.75 -10.90
C PHE A 57 -11.59 9.88 -11.54
N HIS A 58 -12.35 10.63 -10.74
CA HIS A 58 -13.08 11.79 -11.23
C HIS A 58 -12.15 12.88 -11.79
N HIS A 59 -11.05 13.19 -11.12
CA HIS A 59 -10.09 14.19 -11.60
C HIS A 59 -9.30 13.71 -12.81
N ILE A 60 -9.01 12.40 -12.92
CA ILE A 60 -8.46 11.82 -14.14
C ILE A 60 -9.44 11.96 -15.31
N GLU A 61 -10.73 11.67 -15.10
CA GLU A 61 -11.77 11.82 -16.13
C GLU A 61 -11.86 13.27 -16.65
N LEU A 62 -11.87 14.25 -15.74
CA LEU A 62 -11.85 15.67 -16.08
C LEU A 62 -10.60 16.05 -16.87
N GLU A 63 -9.43 15.54 -16.47
CA GLU A 63 -8.16 15.79 -17.14
C GLU A 63 -8.12 15.21 -18.55
N MET A 64 -8.56 13.95 -18.74
CA MET A 64 -8.63 13.32 -20.05
C MET A 64 -9.56 14.08 -20.99
N ALA A 65 -10.75 14.46 -20.50
CA ALA A 65 -11.71 15.27 -21.26
C ALA A 65 -11.14 16.65 -21.63
N TRP A 66 -10.46 17.31 -20.68
CA TRP A 66 -9.79 18.58 -20.93
C TRP A 66 -8.69 18.44 -21.99
N ARG A 67 -7.76 17.47 -21.84
CA ARG A 67 -6.67 17.20 -22.80
C ARG A 67 -7.21 16.98 -24.21
N LYS A 68 -8.28 16.19 -24.35
CA LYS A 68 -8.98 15.98 -25.62
C LYS A 68 -9.52 17.28 -26.22
N SER A 69 -10.18 18.11 -25.41
CA SER A 69 -10.78 19.37 -25.89
C SER A 69 -9.75 20.41 -26.36
N VAL A 70 -8.52 20.36 -25.83
CA VAL A 70 -7.41 21.22 -26.25
C VAL A 70 -6.44 20.55 -27.25
N GLY A 71 -6.81 19.39 -27.80
CA GLY A 71 -6.02 18.69 -28.83
C GLY A 71 -4.71 18.06 -28.33
N ARG A 72 -4.61 17.76 -27.03
CA ARG A 72 -3.47 17.04 -26.43
C ARG A 72 -3.75 15.53 -26.36
N PRO A 73 -2.72 14.66 -26.31
CA PRO A 73 -2.89 13.26 -25.97
C PRO A 73 -3.66 13.13 -24.65
N GLU A 74 -4.69 12.28 -24.61
CA GLU A 74 -5.57 12.13 -23.44
C GLU A 74 -4.83 11.63 -22.19
N GLY A 75 -3.70 10.95 -22.36
CA GLY A 75 -2.97 10.29 -21.26
C GLY A 75 -3.74 9.10 -20.71
N PHE A 76 -3.23 8.53 -19.60
CA PHE A 76 -3.87 7.42 -18.88
C PHE A 76 -4.30 6.27 -19.82
N ASP A 77 -3.38 5.86 -20.70
CA ASP A 77 -3.67 4.96 -21.82
C ASP A 77 -4.33 3.64 -21.40
N MET A 78 -4.00 3.12 -20.21
CA MET A 78 -4.63 1.93 -19.67
C MET A 78 -6.12 2.13 -19.36
N LEU A 79 -6.52 3.31 -18.86
CA LEU A 79 -7.92 3.63 -18.57
C LEU A 79 -8.71 3.91 -19.86
N ARG A 80 -8.06 4.55 -20.84
CA ARG A 80 -8.64 4.73 -22.18
C ARG A 80 -8.88 3.38 -22.88
N ALA A 81 -7.90 2.48 -22.83
CA ALA A 81 -8.05 1.13 -23.38
C ALA A 81 -9.18 0.36 -22.69
N ALA A 82 -9.34 0.55 -21.38
CA ALA A 82 -10.46 -0.02 -20.64
C ALA A 82 -11.83 0.54 -21.08
N GLY A 83 -11.93 1.85 -21.35
CA GLY A 83 -13.15 2.46 -21.90
C GLY A 83 -13.51 1.99 -23.31
N ALA A 84 -12.53 1.52 -24.10
CA ALA A 84 -12.74 1.02 -25.46
C ALA A 84 -13.07 -0.49 -25.52
N GLY A 85 -13.61 -1.07 -24.45
CA GLY A 85 -13.92 -2.50 -24.33
C GLY A 85 -12.81 -3.35 -23.68
N GLY A 86 -11.77 -2.71 -23.15
CA GLY A 86 -10.78 -3.35 -22.28
C GLY A 86 -11.28 -3.53 -20.84
N ARG A 87 -10.44 -4.10 -19.98
CA ARG A 87 -10.79 -4.34 -18.56
C ARG A 87 -10.49 -3.09 -17.72
N LYS A 88 -11.53 -2.48 -17.15
CA LYS A 88 -11.39 -1.40 -16.15
C LYS A 88 -10.78 -1.95 -14.85
N PRO A 89 -9.96 -1.17 -14.13
CA PRO A 89 -9.54 -1.55 -12.78
C PRO A 89 -10.77 -1.80 -11.91
N ILE A 90 -10.71 -2.82 -11.07
CA ILE A 90 -11.74 -3.08 -10.07
C ILE A 90 -11.42 -2.22 -8.84
N VAL A 91 -12.44 -1.70 -8.16
CA VAL A 91 -12.27 -1.07 -6.83
C VAL A 91 -13.10 -1.85 -5.82
N ALA A 92 -12.47 -2.30 -4.74
CA ALA A 92 -13.13 -3.05 -3.67
C ALA A 92 -12.81 -2.45 -2.29
N VAL A 93 -13.79 -2.50 -1.39
CA VAL A 93 -13.67 -1.96 -0.03
C VAL A 93 -13.24 -3.07 0.92
N GLY A 94 -12.22 -2.78 1.72
CA GLY A 94 -11.62 -3.73 2.65
C GLY A 94 -11.93 -3.43 4.11
N ALA A 95 -10.99 -3.81 4.97
CA ALA A 95 -11.12 -3.70 6.42
C ALA A 95 -11.25 -2.23 6.86
N GLY A 96 -12.24 -1.97 7.73
CA GLY A 96 -12.45 -0.66 8.35
C GLY A 96 -11.68 -0.43 9.66
N ALA A 97 -10.99 -1.46 10.16
CA ALA A 97 -10.25 -1.44 11.42
C ALA A 97 -9.14 -2.51 11.39
N PRO A 98 -8.09 -2.38 12.23
CA PRO A 98 -7.04 -3.39 12.35
C PRO A 98 -7.54 -4.69 13.01
N LEU A 99 -6.76 -5.77 12.88
CA LEU A 99 -7.14 -7.09 13.38
C LEU A 99 -7.27 -7.20 14.90
N ALA A 100 -6.38 -6.56 15.65
CA ALA A 100 -6.33 -6.68 17.11
C ALA A 100 -5.95 -5.36 17.83
N ASP A 101 -5.57 -4.33 17.08
CA ASP A 101 -5.09 -3.06 17.62
C ASP A 101 -6.22 -2.00 17.69
N GLN A 102 -5.95 -0.87 18.33
CA GLN A 102 -6.83 0.30 18.23
C GLN A 102 -6.65 0.95 16.84
N ALA A 103 -7.74 1.36 16.20
CA ALA A 103 -7.67 2.13 14.96
C ALA A 103 -6.89 3.43 15.20
N VAL A 104 -5.87 3.67 14.36
CA VAL A 104 -5.06 4.89 14.36
C VAL A 104 -5.29 5.58 13.02
N VAL A 105 -5.55 6.88 13.05
CA VAL A 105 -5.65 7.72 11.85
C VAL A 105 -4.52 8.75 11.84
N ALA A 106 -4.03 9.13 10.65
CA ALA A 106 -2.96 10.11 10.47
C ALA A 106 -3.49 11.47 9.93
N ASP A 107 -4.69 11.86 10.37
CA ASP A 107 -5.36 13.10 9.99
C ASP A 107 -4.55 14.37 10.30
N TYR A 108 -3.66 14.32 11.30
CA TYR A 108 -2.73 15.40 11.61
C TYR A 108 -1.78 15.74 10.45
N PHE A 109 -1.33 14.73 9.69
CA PHE A 109 -0.40 14.87 8.57
C PHE A 109 -1.14 15.02 7.24
N HIS A 110 -2.20 14.25 7.05
CA HIS A 110 -2.95 14.19 5.79
C HIS A 110 -4.23 15.05 5.77
N GLY A 111 -4.62 15.72 6.85
CA GLY A 111 -5.91 16.41 6.97
C GLY A 111 -7.07 15.45 7.25
N ARG A 112 -8.22 15.96 7.68
CA ARG A 112 -9.41 15.15 8.03
C ARG A 112 -9.96 14.32 6.86
N ASP A 113 -9.69 14.77 5.64
CA ASP A 113 -10.03 14.05 4.43
C ASP A 113 -8.92 13.17 3.85
N GLY A 114 -7.72 13.20 4.41
CA GLY A 114 -6.55 12.48 3.89
C GLY A 114 -5.82 13.22 2.75
N LEU A 115 -6.36 14.36 2.29
CA LEU A 115 -5.85 15.16 1.17
C LEU A 115 -5.75 16.65 1.51
N GLY A 116 -5.35 16.96 2.75
CA GLY A 116 -5.02 18.31 3.19
C GLY A 116 -6.22 19.26 3.29
N GLY A 117 -7.45 18.75 3.38
CA GLY A 117 -8.69 19.53 3.43
C GLY A 117 -9.24 19.94 2.07
N VAL A 118 -8.79 19.33 0.98
CA VAL A 118 -9.18 19.67 -0.41
C VAL A 118 -10.70 19.64 -0.65
N PHE A 119 -11.46 18.87 0.13
CA PHE A 119 -12.92 18.81 0.00
C PHE A 119 -13.69 19.75 0.94
N GLU A 120 -13.02 20.47 1.85
CA GLU A 120 -13.66 21.41 2.78
C GLU A 120 -13.80 22.84 2.19
N GLY A 121 -13.23 23.11 1.01
CA GLY A 121 -13.23 24.43 0.36
C GLY A 121 -14.25 24.63 -0.77
N ASP A 122 -14.48 25.88 -1.15
CA ASP A 122 -15.43 26.30 -2.20
C ASP A 122 -14.96 26.00 -3.65
N GLU A 123 -13.79 25.38 -3.82
CA GLU A 123 -13.18 25.12 -5.14
C GLU A 123 -13.87 24.00 -5.94
N GLY A 124 -14.87 23.33 -5.35
CA GLY A 124 -15.71 22.37 -6.06
C GLY A 124 -15.03 21.04 -6.40
N PHE A 125 -13.98 20.66 -5.68
CA PHE A 125 -13.32 19.35 -5.82
C PHE A 125 -14.11 18.19 -5.20
N GLY A 126 -15.19 18.50 -4.47
CA GLY A 126 -16.08 17.51 -3.87
C GLY A 126 -16.76 16.63 -4.91
N LEU A 127 -17.03 15.39 -4.52
CA LEU A 127 -17.91 14.51 -5.29
C LEU A 127 -19.37 14.91 -5.03
N GLY A 128 -20.20 14.90 -6.08
CA GLY A 128 -21.65 15.02 -5.95
C GLY A 128 -22.28 13.85 -5.18
N GLU A 129 -23.59 13.93 -4.92
CA GLU A 129 -24.35 12.85 -4.26
C GLU A 129 -24.25 11.52 -5.04
N GLY A 130 -24.39 10.39 -4.32
CA GLY A 130 -24.44 9.06 -4.93
C GLY A 130 -23.09 8.44 -5.30
N TRP A 131 -21.95 9.09 -4.99
CA TRP A 131 -20.61 8.56 -5.31
C TRP A 131 -20.28 7.19 -4.66
N ARG A 132 -21.01 6.82 -3.59
CA ARG A 132 -20.91 5.51 -2.92
C ARG A 132 -21.64 4.38 -3.66
N GLY A 133 -22.40 4.70 -4.71
CA GLY A 133 -23.17 3.72 -5.48
C GLY A 133 -22.29 2.58 -6.01
N GLY A 134 -22.76 1.34 -5.85
CA GLY A 134 -22.07 0.14 -6.36
C GLY A 134 -21.18 -0.58 -5.35
N PHE A 135 -20.74 0.06 -4.26
CA PHE A 135 -19.79 -0.53 -3.30
C PHE A 135 -20.42 -1.30 -2.12
N GLY A 136 -21.75 -1.30 -1.98
CA GLY A 136 -22.43 -2.02 -0.90
C GLY A 136 -22.26 -1.44 0.51
N CYS A 137 -21.60 -0.28 0.65
CA CYS A 137 -21.39 0.40 1.93
C CYS A 137 -22.67 1.05 2.45
N GLY A 138 -23.54 0.27 3.10
CA GLY A 138 -24.62 0.73 3.97
C GLY A 138 -24.57 -0.09 5.26
N GLY A 139 -24.00 0.47 6.32
CA GLY A 139 -23.81 -0.26 7.58
C GLY A 139 -22.86 0.39 8.56
N GLY A 140 -23.00 1.69 8.82
CA GLY A 140 -22.52 2.32 10.05
C GLY A 140 -23.73 2.76 10.86
N GLU A 141 -23.78 2.43 12.15
CA GLU A 141 -24.85 2.85 13.07
C GLU A 141 -24.98 4.38 13.03
N GLY A 142 -26.01 4.89 12.35
CA GLY A 142 -26.31 6.31 12.23
C GLY A 142 -26.94 6.73 10.91
N ASP A 143 -26.71 6.00 9.81
CA ASP A 143 -27.27 6.36 8.51
C ASP A 143 -28.50 5.50 8.22
N GLY A 144 -29.67 6.14 8.31
CA GLY A 144 -30.95 5.53 7.98
C GLY A 144 -30.95 4.92 6.59
N ASP A 145 -31.71 3.84 6.46
CA ASP A 145 -31.97 3.06 5.24
C ASP A 145 -32.22 3.99 4.04
N GLY A 146 -31.15 4.33 3.32
CA GLY A 146 -31.21 5.15 2.13
C GLY A 146 -31.85 4.35 1.00
N GLU A 147 -33.15 4.51 0.83
CA GLU A 147 -33.89 4.10 -0.35
C GLU A 147 -33.14 4.51 -1.63
N MET A 148 -33.14 3.60 -2.60
CA MET A 148 -32.61 3.82 -3.95
C MET A 148 -33.26 5.07 -4.57
N VAL A 149 -32.54 6.19 -4.57
CA VAL A 149 -32.85 7.29 -5.50
C VAL A 149 -32.42 6.82 -6.89
N GLY A 150 -33.41 6.58 -7.74
CA GLY A 150 -33.24 5.94 -9.04
C GLY A 150 -32.23 6.61 -9.95
N GLY A 151 -31.45 5.76 -10.64
CA GLY A 151 -31.26 5.87 -12.08
C GLY A 151 -30.37 6.99 -12.61
N ILE A 152 -29.09 6.94 -12.28
CA ILE A 152 -28.01 7.15 -13.27
C ILE A 152 -26.92 6.12 -12.92
N GLU A 153 -26.77 5.07 -13.72
CA GLU A 153 -25.53 4.27 -13.70
C GLU A 153 -24.40 5.20 -14.15
N ARG A 154 -23.69 5.81 -13.19
CA ARG A 154 -22.52 6.61 -13.50
C ARG A 154 -21.47 5.67 -14.08
N GLU A 155 -21.07 5.90 -15.34
CA GLU A 155 -19.99 5.14 -15.95
C GLU A 155 -18.66 5.61 -15.36
N TYR A 156 -18.10 4.83 -14.44
CA TYR A 156 -16.79 5.11 -13.88
C TYR A 156 -15.66 4.63 -14.81
N LEU A 157 -14.47 5.21 -14.63
CA LEU A 157 -13.21 4.69 -15.20
C LEU A 157 -12.74 3.38 -14.51
N PHE A 158 -13.47 2.93 -13.49
CA PHE A 158 -13.24 1.69 -12.75
C PHE A 158 -14.54 0.88 -12.64
N THR A 159 -14.46 -0.36 -12.15
CA THR A 159 -15.63 -1.20 -11.83
C THR A 159 -15.76 -1.33 -10.31
N PRO A 160 -16.77 -0.72 -9.66
CA PRO A 160 -17.04 -0.95 -8.24
C PRO A 160 -17.53 -2.40 -8.03
N VAL A 161 -17.08 -3.05 -6.97
CA VAL A 161 -17.62 -4.34 -6.55
C VAL A 161 -18.09 -4.30 -5.10
N ARG A 162 -19.08 -5.15 -4.79
CA ARG A 162 -19.65 -5.32 -3.44
C ARG A 162 -18.92 -6.35 -2.60
N GLU A 163 -18.12 -7.21 -3.23
CA GLU A 163 -17.31 -8.18 -2.49
C GLU A 163 -16.21 -7.46 -1.69
N SER A 164 -15.77 -8.07 -0.60
CA SER A 164 -14.69 -7.52 0.22
C SER A 164 -13.38 -7.43 -0.57
N ALA A 165 -12.49 -6.52 -0.19
CA ALA A 165 -11.13 -6.45 -0.74
C ALA A 165 -10.41 -7.81 -0.70
N ALA A 166 -10.49 -8.52 0.43
CA ALA A 166 -9.88 -9.84 0.59
C ALA A 166 -10.45 -10.86 -0.42
N ASP A 167 -11.77 -10.84 -0.67
CA ASP A 167 -12.41 -11.71 -1.65
C ASP A 167 -12.04 -11.35 -3.08
N ALA A 168 -11.99 -10.06 -3.42
CA ALA A 168 -11.56 -9.59 -4.73
C ALA A 168 -10.10 -10.00 -5.03
N ILE A 169 -9.21 -9.88 -4.03
CA ILE A 169 -7.82 -10.34 -4.12
C ILE A 169 -7.76 -11.84 -4.42
N LEU A 170 -8.43 -12.66 -3.61
CA LEU A 170 -8.43 -14.12 -3.79
C LEU A 170 -9.04 -14.54 -5.12
N ARG A 171 -10.14 -13.89 -5.52
CA ARG A 171 -10.80 -14.15 -6.80
C ARG A 171 -9.87 -13.88 -7.97
N LEU A 172 -9.21 -12.72 -8.01
CA LEU A 172 -8.23 -12.43 -9.06
C LEU A 172 -7.05 -13.40 -9.06
N LEU A 173 -6.52 -13.76 -7.90
CA LEU A 173 -5.42 -14.72 -7.83
C LEU A 173 -5.83 -16.12 -8.31
N ARG A 174 -7.07 -16.55 -8.07
CA ARG A 174 -7.60 -17.84 -8.57
C ARG A 174 -7.87 -17.82 -10.08
N GLU A 175 -8.45 -16.73 -10.59
CA GLU A 175 -8.83 -16.58 -12.00
C GLU A 175 -7.64 -16.40 -12.95
N ASN A 176 -6.46 -16.08 -12.43
CA ASN A 176 -5.26 -15.82 -13.23
C ASN A 176 -4.16 -16.86 -12.98
N GLU A 177 -3.21 -16.93 -13.90
CA GLU A 177 -2.06 -17.82 -13.79
C GLU A 177 -1.24 -17.52 -12.52
N LYS A 178 -0.67 -18.56 -11.93
CA LYS A 178 0.26 -18.41 -10.80
C LYS A 178 1.45 -17.53 -11.25
N ASP A 179 1.95 -16.70 -10.35
CA ASP A 179 3.07 -15.78 -10.60
C ASP A 179 2.80 -14.71 -11.68
N SER A 180 1.54 -14.47 -12.08
CA SER A 180 1.19 -13.43 -13.07
C SER A 180 0.83 -12.07 -12.47
N ILE A 181 0.49 -12.00 -11.18
CA ILE A 181 0.04 -10.78 -10.49
C ILE A 181 0.99 -10.45 -9.35
N THR A 182 1.38 -9.18 -9.24
CA THR A 182 2.12 -8.61 -8.09
C THR A 182 1.16 -7.79 -7.25
N ILE A 183 1.22 -7.93 -5.93
CA ILE A 183 0.49 -7.04 -5.01
C ILE A 183 1.44 -5.92 -4.59
N VAL A 184 0.98 -4.67 -4.67
CA VAL A 184 1.64 -3.49 -4.13
C VAL A 184 0.82 -3.02 -2.93
N ALA A 185 1.32 -3.33 -1.73
CA ALA A 185 0.70 -2.97 -0.48
C ALA A 185 1.38 -1.72 0.08
N ILE A 186 0.68 -0.59 -0.03
CA ILE A 186 1.13 0.74 0.39
C ILE A 186 0.29 1.29 1.56
N GLY A 187 -0.60 0.47 2.11
CA GLY A 187 -1.28 0.73 3.38
C GLY A 187 -1.11 -0.41 4.40
N PRO A 188 -1.85 -0.36 5.53
CA PRO A 188 -1.84 -1.43 6.53
C PRO A 188 -2.20 -2.79 5.95
N LEU A 189 -1.46 -3.84 6.31
CA LEU A 189 -1.55 -5.16 5.67
C LEU A 189 -2.80 -5.99 6.06
N THR A 190 -3.83 -5.35 6.62
CA THR A 190 -5.04 -5.98 7.16
C THR A 190 -5.79 -6.78 6.09
N ASN A 191 -6.02 -6.20 4.90
CA ASN A 191 -6.70 -6.89 3.79
C ASN A 191 -5.94 -8.15 3.34
N LEU A 192 -4.61 -8.06 3.24
CA LEU A 192 -3.74 -9.18 2.86
C LEU A 192 -3.76 -10.28 3.92
N ALA A 193 -3.70 -9.92 5.20
CA ALA A 193 -3.78 -10.89 6.30
C ALA A 193 -5.13 -11.64 6.30
N ILE A 194 -6.24 -10.92 6.08
CA ILE A 194 -7.58 -11.51 5.95
C ILE A 194 -7.64 -12.45 4.74
N ALA A 195 -7.17 -12.01 3.58
CA ALA A 195 -7.16 -12.82 2.36
C ALA A 195 -6.33 -14.11 2.56
N ALA A 196 -5.11 -13.99 3.09
CA ALA A 196 -4.23 -15.12 3.32
C ALA A 196 -4.78 -16.12 4.35
N ALA A 197 -5.49 -15.64 5.38
CA ALA A 197 -6.12 -16.51 6.37
C ALA A 197 -7.36 -17.23 5.81
N LYS A 198 -8.09 -16.58 4.89
CA LYS A 198 -9.28 -17.14 4.26
C LYS A 198 -8.94 -18.24 3.25
N ASP A 199 -7.90 -18.05 2.44
CA ASP A 199 -7.39 -19.07 1.52
C ASP A 199 -5.89 -18.87 1.25
N THR A 200 -5.06 -19.52 2.06
CA THR A 200 -3.60 -19.39 2.00
C THR A 200 -3.03 -19.83 0.66
N GLU A 201 -3.54 -20.92 0.08
CA GLU A 201 -3.00 -21.47 -1.17
C GLU A 201 -3.37 -20.62 -2.38
N ALA A 202 -4.59 -20.06 -2.41
CA ALA A 202 -4.93 -19.07 -3.43
C ALA A 202 -4.09 -17.79 -3.27
N PHE A 203 -3.88 -17.31 -2.04
CA PHE A 203 -3.06 -16.12 -1.79
C PHE A 203 -1.60 -16.32 -2.25
N LEU A 204 -1.01 -17.49 -2.01
CA LEU A 204 0.35 -17.85 -2.44
C LEU A 204 0.54 -17.94 -3.96
N ARG A 205 -0.53 -17.78 -4.76
CA ARG A 205 -0.42 -17.67 -6.23
C ARG A 205 0.19 -16.36 -6.68
N VAL A 206 0.23 -15.35 -5.80
CA VAL A 206 0.89 -14.06 -6.06
C VAL A 206 2.36 -14.24 -6.43
N LYS A 207 2.85 -13.40 -7.36
CA LYS A 207 4.24 -13.38 -7.81
C LYS A 207 5.18 -12.82 -6.74
N ASP A 208 4.82 -11.66 -6.22
CA ASP A 208 5.57 -10.88 -5.24
C ASP A 208 4.59 -9.93 -4.52
N VAL A 209 4.88 -9.63 -3.25
CA VAL A 209 4.19 -8.60 -2.47
C VAL A 209 5.19 -7.50 -2.18
N LEU A 210 5.04 -6.37 -2.85
CA LEU A 210 5.82 -5.17 -2.57
C LEU A 210 5.16 -4.43 -1.42
N VAL A 211 5.90 -4.19 -0.33
CA VAL A 211 5.36 -3.57 0.88
C VAL A 211 6.08 -2.26 1.14
N MET A 212 5.35 -1.14 1.16
CA MET A 212 5.84 0.08 1.80
C MET A 212 5.55 -0.03 3.30
N GLY A 213 6.61 -0.05 4.10
CA GLY A 213 6.46 -0.03 5.54
C GLY A 213 7.71 -0.36 6.32
N GLY A 214 7.66 -0.07 7.62
CA GLY A 214 8.72 -0.32 8.59
C GLY A 214 9.91 0.63 8.55
N ALA A 215 10.73 0.53 9.60
CA ALA A 215 12.01 1.22 9.75
C ALA A 215 13.02 0.23 10.34
N LEU A 216 14.22 0.13 9.75
CA LEU A 216 15.22 -0.88 10.12
C LEU A 216 16.45 -0.28 10.82
N ALA A 217 17.05 0.75 10.24
CA ALA A 217 18.23 1.43 10.75
C ALA A 217 18.02 2.95 10.87
N CYS A 218 16.79 3.41 10.71
CA CYS A 218 16.38 4.79 10.89
C CYS A 218 15.25 4.91 11.93
N PRO A 219 14.95 6.13 12.42
CA PRO A 219 13.80 6.37 13.27
C PRO A 219 12.47 6.03 12.57
N GLY A 220 11.47 5.67 13.36
CA GLY A 220 10.08 5.59 12.90
C GLY A 220 9.46 6.97 12.63
N ASN A 221 8.29 6.99 11.98
CA ASN A 221 7.54 8.22 11.66
C ASN A 221 6.29 8.43 12.53
N VAL A 222 5.71 7.36 13.10
CA VAL A 222 4.55 7.43 14.01
C VAL A 222 4.95 7.26 15.47
N THR A 223 5.95 6.43 15.73
CA THR A 223 6.65 6.35 17.03
C THR A 223 8.15 6.44 16.78
N PRO A 224 9.00 6.56 17.83
CA PRO A 224 10.45 6.62 17.64
C PRO A 224 11.05 5.43 16.87
N VAL A 225 10.36 4.27 16.83
CA VAL A 225 10.89 3.03 16.25
C VAL A 225 9.95 2.34 15.25
N ALA A 226 8.71 2.83 15.10
CA ALA A 226 7.72 2.23 14.23
C ALA A 226 7.31 3.16 13.09
N GLU A 227 7.10 2.55 11.94
CA GLU A 227 6.51 3.18 10.76
C GLU A 227 4.99 3.00 10.79
N PHE A 228 4.25 3.97 10.24
CA PHE A 228 2.79 4.09 10.30
C PHE A 228 2.01 2.86 9.84
N ASN A 229 2.19 2.38 8.61
CA ASN A 229 1.43 1.26 8.04
C ASN A 229 1.59 0.00 8.89
N THR A 230 2.81 -0.24 9.35
CA THR A 230 3.11 -1.37 10.24
C THR A 230 2.49 -1.17 11.63
N TYR A 231 2.56 0.05 12.19
CA TYR A 231 2.00 0.35 13.50
C TYR A 231 0.48 0.31 13.53
N ALA A 232 -0.17 0.69 12.43
CA ALA A 232 -1.62 0.70 12.26
C ALA A 232 -2.21 -0.71 12.33
N ASP A 233 -1.48 -1.74 11.87
CA ASP A 233 -1.84 -3.15 12.09
C ASP A 233 -0.61 -4.05 12.16
N SER A 234 0.04 -4.04 13.32
CA SER A 234 1.29 -4.77 13.56
C SER A 234 1.10 -6.29 13.47
N VAL A 235 -0.08 -6.77 13.90
CA VAL A 235 -0.46 -8.17 13.84
C VAL A 235 -0.66 -8.62 12.39
N ALA A 236 -1.35 -7.84 11.56
CA ALA A 236 -1.48 -8.16 10.13
C ALA A 236 -0.12 -8.23 9.44
N ALA A 237 0.78 -7.27 9.70
CA ALA A 237 2.12 -7.28 9.14
C ALA A 237 2.92 -8.53 9.54
N ALA A 238 2.93 -8.86 10.84
CA ALA A 238 3.57 -10.08 11.34
C ALA A 238 3.02 -11.35 10.67
N ARG A 239 1.70 -11.43 10.50
CA ARG A 239 1.03 -12.57 9.85
C ARG A 239 1.38 -12.68 8.37
N VAL A 240 1.44 -11.58 7.61
CA VAL A 240 1.84 -11.64 6.20
C VAL A 240 3.29 -12.09 6.08
N TYR A 241 4.18 -11.59 6.93
CA TYR A 241 5.60 -11.96 6.88
C TYR A 241 5.84 -13.41 7.30
N ALA A 242 5.00 -13.99 8.16
CA ALA A 242 5.09 -15.40 8.52
C ALA A 242 4.95 -16.35 7.32
N LEU A 243 4.24 -15.93 6.26
CA LEU A 243 4.11 -16.71 5.01
C LEU A 243 5.41 -16.78 4.19
N THR A 244 6.40 -15.94 4.50
CA THR A 244 7.74 -16.03 3.91
C THR A 244 8.58 -17.13 4.57
N SER A 245 8.17 -17.60 5.75
CA SER A 245 8.81 -18.72 6.44
C SER A 245 8.42 -20.06 5.82
N ARG A 246 9.32 -21.04 5.90
CA ARG A 246 9.00 -22.43 5.54
C ARG A 246 7.94 -23.03 6.46
N TYR A 247 7.92 -22.60 7.72
CA TYR A 247 6.99 -23.04 8.76
C TYR A 247 6.38 -21.81 9.42
N PRO A 248 5.26 -21.27 8.90
CA PRO A 248 4.72 -19.99 9.35
C PRO A 248 4.48 -19.92 10.86
N ARG A 249 4.05 -21.02 11.48
CA ARG A 249 3.83 -21.12 12.94
C ARG A 249 5.02 -20.67 13.78
N MET A 250 6.24 -20.73 13.25
CA MET A 250 7.47 -20.36 13.94
C MET A 250 7.62 -18.85 14.13
N THR A 251 6.96 -18.07 13.30
CA THR A 251 7.11 -16.60 13.24
C THR A 251 5.79 -15.87 13.34
N MET A 252 4.67 -16.60 13.48
CA MET A 252 3.36 -16.03 13.78
C MET A 252 3.40 -15.20 15.07
N PRO A 253 2.75 -14.01 15.08
CA PRO A 253 2.70 -13.18 16.27
C PRO A 253 1.92 -13.89 17.39
N VAL A 254 2.31 -13.61 18.62
CA VAL A 254 1.49 -13.96 19.78
C VAL A 254 0.27 -13.05 19.76
N VAL A 255 -0.91 -13.64 19.70
CA VAL A 255 -2.16 -12.90 19.80
C VAL A 255 -2.26 -12.32 21.21
N PRO A 256 -2.40 -10.99 21.40
CA PRO A 256 -2.54 -10.43 22.74
C PRO A 256 -3.76 -11.06 23.43
N PRO A 257 -3.68 -11.44 24.72
CA PRO A 257 -4.88 -11.76 25.46
C PRO A 257 -5.74 -10.50 25.48
N THR A 258 -6.89 -10.56 24.80
CA THR A 258 -7.99 -9.64 25.03
C THR A 258 -8.42 -9.75 26.49
N LYS A 259 -8.92 -8.64 27.06
CA LYS A 259 -9.28 -8.54 28.50
C LYS A 259 -9.94 -9.85 29.00
N ASP A 260 -9.42 -10.36 30.11
CA ASP A 260 -9.82 -11.58 30.82
C ASP A 260 -10.97 -12.40 30.18
N GLY A 261 -10.60 -13.40 29.39
CA GLY A 261 -11.48 -14.54 29.08
C GLY A 261 -12.36 -14.44 27.83
N GLU A 262 -12.38 -13.33 27.11
CA GLU A 262 -13.05 -13.24 25.81
C GLU A 262 -12.00 -13.18 24.70
N LEU A 263 -11.95 -14.15 23.78
CA LEU A 263 -11.32 -13.93 22.47
C LEU A 263 -12.06 -12.76 21.82
N ALA A 264 -11.39 -11.66 21.46
CA ALA A 264 -12.05 -10.69 20.59
C ALA A 264 -12.55 -11.43 19.35
N SER A 265 -13.84 -11.28 19.05
CA SER A 265 -14.41 -11.63 17.77
C SER A 265 -13.61 -10.90 16.69
N GLY A 266 -12.72 -11.60 15.97
CA GLY A 266 -11.80 -10.95 15.01
C GLY A 266 -10.47 -11.66 14.77
N HIS A 267 -10.11 -12.65 15.58
CA HIS A 267 -8.87 -13.39 15.39
C HIS A 267 -8.92 -14.33 14.19
N LEU A 268 -8.04 -14.10 13.22
CA LEU A 268 -7.84 -14.95 12.06
C LEU A 268 -7.20 -16.29 12.46
N GLY A 269 -7.74 -17.40 11.95
CA GLY A 269 -7.23 -18.75 12.21
C GLY A 269 -5.76 -18.94 11.80
N PRO A 270 -5.07 -19.98 12.30
CA PRO A 270 -3.67 -20.25 11.94
C PRO A 270 -3.52 -20.61 10.45
N TYR A 271 -2.33 -20.40 9.90
CA TYR A 271 -1.98 -20.91 8.57
C TYR A 271 -1.72 -22.42 8.59
N PRO A 272 -1.78 -23.11 7.44
CA PRO A 272 -1.35 -24.50 7.33
C PRO A 272 0.08 -24.71 7.84
N GLU A 273 0.35 -25.87 8.43
CA GLU A 273 1.67 -26.19 8.99
C GLU A 273 2.78 -26.18 7.95
N LYS A 274 2.45 -26.58 6.72
CA LYS A 274 3.34 -26.61 5.57
C LYS A 274 2.70 -25.89 4.40
N LEU A 275 3.40 -24.91 3.87
CA LEU A 275 2.98 -24.16 2.68
C LEU A 275 3.42 -24.88 1.41
N SER A 276 2.62 -24.80 0.34
CA SER A 276 3.05 -25.29 -0.98
C SER A 276 4.26 -24.53 -1.54
N ARG A 277 4.40 -23.27 -1.11
CA ARG A 277 5.55 -22.39 -1.38
C ARG A 277 5.62 -21.28 -0.35
N ARG A 278 6.78 -20.63 -0.27
CA ARG A 278 6.94 -19.39 0.49
C ARG A 278 6.42 -18.20 -0.30
N LEU A 279 5.79 -17.27 0.40
CA LEU A 279 5.48 -15.95 -0.13
C LEU A 279 6.79 -15.20 -0.40
N ARG A 280 6.87 -14.50 -1.54
CA ARG A 280 7.93 -13.53 -1.77
C ARG A 280 7.43 -12.16 -1.33
N VAL A 281 8.19 -11.52 -0.44
CA VAL A 281 7.94 -10.15 0.03
C VAL A 281 9.17 -9.31 -0.26
N THR A 282 8.96 -8.16 -0.88
CA THR A 282 9.99 -7.12 -1.10
C THR A 282 9.58 -5.85 -0.36
N LEU A 283 10.37 -5.47 0.62
CA LEU A 283 10.11 -4.39 1.56
C LEU A 283 10.79 -3.09 1.13
N PHE A 284 10.05 -1.98 1.24
CA PHE A 284 10.49 -0.61 1.02
C PHE A 284 10.36 0.18 2.34
N PRO A 285 11.37 0.10 3.23
CA PRO A 285 11.31 0.73 4.54
C PRO A 285 11.57 2.24 4.48
N LEU A 286 11.39 2.93 5.61
CA LEU A 286 11.77 4.33 5.78
C LEU A 286 13.25 4.57 5.42
N ASP A 287 14.13 3.59 5.63
CA ASP A 287 15.56 3.67 5.28
C ASP A 287 15.80 4.04 3.81
N ILE A 288 14.94 3.60 2.89
CA ILE A 288 15.07 3.90 1.46
C ILE A 288 14.09 4.98 1.01
N THR A 289 12.86 4.96 1.52
CA THR A 289 11.79 5.87 1.06
C THR A 289 12.07 7.32 1.46
N THR A 290 12.63 7.57 2.65
CA THR A 290 13.00 8.93 3.11
C THR A 290 14.14 9.57 2.31
N THR A 291 14.76 8.84 1.37
CA THR A 291 15.80 9.37 0.48
C THR A 291 15.26 9.84 -0.87
N HIS A 292 13.99 9.60 -1.16
CA HIS A 292 13.33 9.98 -2.42
C HIS A 292 12.36 11.13 -2.15
N TRP A 293 12.56 12.25 -2.83
CA TRP A 293 11.84 13.49 -2.52
C TRP A 293 11.12 14.06 -3.73
N LEU A 294 9.90 14.53 -3.49
CA LEU A 294 9.28 15.56 -4.31
C LEU A 294 9.46 16.90 -3.62
N ARG A 295 10.33 17.77 -4.17
CA ARG A 295 10.57 19.12 -3.65
C ARG A 295 9.52 20.11 -4.18
N ARG A 296 9.09 21.05 -3.35
CA ARG A 296 8.15 22.13 -3.70
C ARG A 296 8.59 22.88 -4.96
N GLY A 297 9.87 23.24 -5.06
CA GLY A 297 10.39 23.95 -6.25
C GLY A 297 10.32 23.11 -7.53
N THR A 298 10.61 21.81 -7.43
CA THR A 298 10.48 20.88 -8.57
C THR A 298 9.02 20.73 -8.98
N TYR A 299 8.11 20.56 -8.01
CA TYR A 299 6.68 20.49 -8.26
C TYR A 299 6.17 21.76 -8.96
N ASN A 300 6.41 22.93 -8.36
CA ASN A 300 5.96 24.21 -8.89
C ASN A 300 6.47 24.43 -10.32
N LYS A 301 7.75 24.15 -10.58
CA LYS A 301 8.34 24.31 -11.91
C LYS A 301 7.67 23.41 -12.95
N THR A 302 7.44 22.14 -12.62
CA THR A 302 6.82 21.19 -13.55
C THR A 302 5.33 21.48 -13.77
N ILE A 303 4.61 21.90 -12.74
CA ILE A 303 3.15 22.03 -12.78
C ILE A 303 2.67 23.41 -13.23
N SER A 304 3.48 24.47 -13.11
CA SER A 304 3.11 25.84 -13.52
C SER A 304 2.57 25.94 -14.97
N PRO A 305 3.19 25.31 -15.99
CA PRO A 305 2.65 25.31 -17.35
C PRO A 305 1.27 24.65 -17.45
N HIS A 306 1.01 23.60 -16.68
CA HIS A 306 -0.27 22.89 -16.66
C HIS A 306 -1.36 23.71 -15.95
N LEU A 307 -1.02 24.40 -14.86
CA LEU A 307 -1.92 25.34 -14.18
C LEU A 307 -2.30 26.51 -15.09
N THR A 308 -1.33 27.08 -15.80
CA THR A 308 -1.56 28.16 -16.78
C THR A 308 -2.50 27.70 -17.89
N ALA A 309 -2.36 26.44 -18.30
CA ALA A 309 -3.23 25.81 -19.30
C ALA A 309 -4.61 25.38 -18.75
N ASN A 310 -4.89 25.60 -17.46
CA ASN A 310 -6.11 25.19 -16.77
C ASN A 310 -6.34 23.66 -16.69
N SER A 311 -5.28 22.86 -16.58
CA SER A 311 -5.39 21.41 -16.33
C SER A 311 -6.18 21.14 -15.04
N PRO A 312 -7.30 20.38 -15.11
CA PRO A 312 -8.05 19.97 -13.93
C PRO A 312 -7.22 19.16 -12.94
N LEU A 313 -6.40 18.22 -13.43
CA LEU A 313 -5.55 17.42 -12.56
C LEU A 313 -4.53 18.30 -11.85
N ALA A 314 -3.90 19.23 -12.56
CA ALA A 314 -2.90 20.13 -11.98
C ALA A 314 -3.48 21.01 -10.87
N LYS A 315 -4.73 21.49 -11.03
CA LYS A 315 -5.43 22.25 -10.00
C LYS A 315 -5.66 21.39 -8.76
N TRP A 316 -6.21 20.19 -8.94
CA TRP A 316 -6.51 19.29 -7.84
C TRP A 316 -5.25 18.83 -7.08
N THR A 317 -4.20 18.43 -7.80
CA THR A 317 -2.93 18.03 -7.16
C THR A 317 -2.27 19.20 -6.44
N THR A 318 -2.38 20.41 -6.98
CA THR A 318 -1.82 21.61 -6.33
C THR A 318 -2.53 21.90 -5.02
N ALA A 319 -3.86 21.76 -4.96
CA ALA A 319 -4.62 22.01 -3.74
C ALA A 319 -4.13 21.16 -2.56
N PHE A 320 -4.02 19.84 -2.74
CA PHE A 320 -3.57 18.97 -1.64
C PHE A 320 -2.05 19.05 -1.39
N LEU A 321 -1.21 19.15 -2.43
CA LEU A 321 0.24 19.20 -2.24
C LEU A 321 0.73 20.52 -1.64
N THR A 322 0.08 21.65 -1.95
CA THR A 322 0.40 22.92 -1.28
C THR A 322 0.12 22.81 0.22
N SER A 323 -1.00 22.21 0.63
CA SER A 323 -1.31 21.95 2.04
C SER A 323 -0.24 21.08 2.69
N THR A 324 0.16 19.98 2.04
CA THR A 324 1.23 19.08 2.50
C THR A 324 2.57 19.79 2.64
N PHE A 325 3.00 20.55 1.63
CA PHE A 325 4.26 21.28 1.71
C PHE A 325 4.25 22.32 2.84
N ASN A 326 3.14 23.04 3.03
CA ASN A 326 3.03 24.00 4.13
C ASN A 326 3.10 23.29 5.49
N LYS A 327 2.48 22.11 5.61
CA LYS A 327 2.58 21.27 6.80
C LYS A 327 4.03 20.81 7.04
N MET A 328 4.71 20.31 6.02
CA MET A 328 6.11 19.86 6.14
C MET A 328 7.05 20.98 6.61
N GLU A 329 6.91 22.17 6.04
CA GLU A 329 7.65 23.38 6.44
C GLU A 329 7.35 23.80 7.89
N SER A 330 6.13 23.55 8.39
CA SER A 330 5.77 23.84 9.79
C SER A 330 6.32 22.83 10.81
N LEU A 331 6.59 21.59 10.39
CA LEU A 331 6.96 20.49 11.30
C LEU A 331 8.47 20.24 11.36
N HIS A 332 9.21 20.48 10.28
CA HIS A 332 10.60 20.06 10.16
C HIS A 332 11.54 21.25 10.05
N GLN A 333 12.52 21.32 10.97
CA GLN A 333 13.60 22.29 10.87
C GLN A 333 14.42 21.99 9.60
N GLY A 334 14.68 23.02 8.79
CA GLY A 334 15.47 22.90 7.55
C GLY A 334 14.65 22.66 6.27
N HIS A 335 13.34 22.49 6.37
CA HIS A 335 12.45 22.54 5.20
C HIS A 335 11.97 23.99 5.03
N THR A 336 12.51 24.71 4.04
CA THR A 336 12.10 26.09 3.77
C THR A 336 11.92 26.33 2.28
N GLY A 337 10.88 27.06 1.91
CA GLY A 337 10.63 27.48 0.53
C GLY A 337 10.65 26.32 -0.45
N ASP A 338 11.39 26.47 -1.55
CA ASP A 338 11.47 25.50 -2.65
C ASP A 338 12.14 24.16 -2.28
N ASP A 339 12.96 24.16 -1.22
CA ASP A 339 13.65 22.94 -0.73
C ASP A 339 12.75 22.08 0.17
N THR A 340 11.57 22.58 0.54
CA THR A 340 10.57 21.79 1.28
C THR A 340 10.22 20.54 0.48
N GLY A 341 10.59 19.38 1.02
CA GLY A 341 10.35 18.09 0.39
C GLY A 341 9.24 17.28 1.05
N LEU A 342 8.49 16.56 0.23
CA LEU A 342 7.67 15.40 0.61
C LEU A 342 8.48 14.13 0.29
N SER A 343 8.66 13.24 1.26
CA SER A 343 9.23 11.92 1.00
C SER A 343 8.22 11.08 0.21
N LEU A 344 8.68 10.42 -0.85
CA LEU A 344 7.87 9.57 -1.72
C LEU A 344 7.98 8.12 -1.26
N HIS A 345 7.14 7.74 -0.30
CA HIS A 345 7.09 6.40 0.27
C HIS A 345 6.37 5.43 -0.66
N ASP A 346 5.09 5.67 -0.92
CA ASP A 346 4.23 4.75 -1.65
C ASP A 346 4.55 4.72 -3.15
N PRO A 347 4.84 5.87 -3.82
CA PRO A 347 5.20 5.88 -5.22
C PRO A 347 6.49 5.10 -5.49
N LEU A 348 7.34 4.85 -4.48
CA LEU A 348 8.59 4.12 -4.68
C LEU A 348 8.35 2.65 -5.06
N CYS A 349 7.27 2.04 -4.56
CA CYS A 349 6.91 0.66 -4.94
C CYS A 349 6.50 0.57 -6.42
N ILE A 350 5.79 1.58 -6.92
CA ILE A 350 5.40 1.67 -8.34
C ILE A 350 6.62 2.00 -9.20
N TRP A 351 7.45 2.95 -8.75
CA TRP A 351 8.71 3.32 -9.41
C TRP A 351 9.61 2.12 -9.61
N TYR A 352 9.80 1.28 -8.58
CA TYR A 352 10.58 0.05 -8.67
C TYR A 352 10.17 -0.81 -9.88
N LEU A 353 8.86 -1.05 -10.05
CA LEU A 353 8.34 -1.85 -11.15
C LEU A 353 8.56 -1.19 -12.51
N LEU A 354 8.38 0.13 -12.59
CA LEU A 354 8.59 0.88 -13.82
C LEU A 354 10.06 0.90 -14.27
N THR A 355 11.00 0.84 -13.32
CA THR A 355 12.44 0.95 -13.60
C THR A 355 13.19 -0.39 -13.64
N LEU A 356 12.52 -1.53 -13.48
CA LEU A 356 13.17 -2.86 -13.58
C LEU A 356 13.95 -3.08 -14.88
N SER A 357 13.51 -2.47 -15.98
CA SER A 357 14.21 -2.54 -17.28
C SER A 357 15.16 -1.37 -17.54
N HIS A 358 15.46 -0.55 -16.54
CA HIS A 358 16.30 0.65 -16.65
C HIS A 358 17.49 0.53 -15.70
N PRO A 359 18.63 -0.04 -16.15
CA PRO A 359 19.79 -0.29 -15.31
C PRO A 359 20.28 0.95 -14.55
N ASP A 360 20.20 2.13 -15.17
CA ASP A 360 20.62 3.41 -14.58
C ASP A 360 19.69 3.91 -13.46
N LEU A 361 18.50 3.32 -13.33
CA LEU A 361 17.50 3.62 -12.30
C LEU A 361 17.22 2.42 -11.41
N ALA A 362 18.06 1.38 -11.50
CA ALA A 362 17.85 0.13 -10.80
C ALA A 362 17.89 0.33 -9.28
N MET A 363 17.07 -0.47 -8.59
CA MET A 363 17.11 -0.59 -7.15
C MET A 363 17.86 -1.86 -6.76
N THR A 364 18.61 -1.76 -5.67
CA THR A 364 19.36 -2.87 -5.09
C THR A 364 18.54 -3.48 -3.97
N LEU A 365 18.31 -4.78 -4.04
CA LEU A 365 17.70 -5.56 -2.97
C LEU A 365 18.78 -6.25 -2.13
N SER A 366 18.53 -6.41 -0.84
CA SER A 366 19.31 -7.27 0.04
C SER A 366 19.06 -8.75 -0.28
N GLU A 367 19.91 -9.62 0.26
CA GLU A 367 19.52 -11.01 0.51
C GLU A 367 18.32 -11.05 1.48
N PRO A 368 17.51 -12.12 1.49
CA PRO A 368 16.39 -12.26 2.41
C PRO A 368 16.82 -12.13 3.87
N LEU A 369 16.14 -11.27 4.61
CA LEU A 369 16.37 -11.05 6.03
C LEU A 369 15.32 -11.80 6.87
N ASP A 370 15.79 -12.38 7.98
CA ASP A 370 14.93 -12.83 9.07
C ASP A 370 14.45 -11.61 9.87
N LEU A 371 13.32 -11.07 9.42
CA LEU A 371 12.68 -9.88 9.94
C LEU A 371 11.41 -10.26 10.69
N ARG A 372 11.30 -9.86 11.96
CA ARG A 372 10.09 -10.02 12.78
C ARG A 372 9.45 -8.65 13.06
N VAL A 373 8.15 -8.65 13.30
CA VAL A 373 7.39 -7.45 13.68
C VAL A 373 7.04 -7.56 15.16
N GLU A 374 7.43 -6.57 15.95
CA GLU A 374 7.02 -6.46 17.36
C GLU A 374 5.54 -6.06 17.43
N THR A 375 4.72 -6.80 18.17
CA THR A 375 3.25 -6.66 18.18
C THR A 375 2.67 -6.32 19.54
N ALA A 376 3.45 -6.44 20.62
CA ALA A 376 2.94 -6.33 21.99
C ALA A 376 3.66 -5.25 22.82
N GLY A 377 4.91 -4.91 22.50
CA GLY A 377 5.70 -3.98 23.30
C GLY A 377 5.06 -2.59 23.43
N GLN A 378 4.92 -2.10 24.67
CA GLN A 378 4.32 -0.79 24.99
C GLN A 378 4.96 0.38 24.20
N TRP A 379 6.28 0.32 23.99
CA TRP A 379 7.06 1.37 23.33
C TRP A 379 7.58 0.99 21.95
N THR A 380 7.49 -0.29 21.60
CA THR A 380 8.15 -0.88 20.44
C THR A 380 7.19 -1.59 19.50
N ARG A 381 5.88 -1.57 19.75
CA ARG A 381 4.87 -2.08 18.81
C ARG A 381 5.09 -1.47 17.42
N GLY A 382 5.04 -2.31 16.39
CA GLY A 382 5.29 -1.95 14.99
C GLY A 382 6.77 -1.83 14.62
N MET A 383 7.70 -2.04 15.55
CA MET A 383 9.14 -2.08 15.26
C MET A 383 9.49 -3.33 14.44
N TYR A 384 10.36 -3.16 13.45
CA TYR A 384 11.00 -4.28 12.78
C TYR A 384 12.26 -4.70 13.50
N VAL A 385 12.30 -5.98 13.88
CA VAL A 385 13.38 -6.59 14.64
C VAL A 385 14.16 -7.52 13.72
N VAL A 386 15.44 -7.21 13.56
CA VAL A 386 16.40 -8.03 12.80
C VAL A 386 17.60 -8.29 13.70
N ASP A 387 18.00 -9.56 13.83
CA ASP A 387 19.22 -9.91 14.56
C ASP A 387 20.46 -9.55 13.73
N ARG A 388 21.19 -8.51 14.17
CA ARG A 388 22.44 -8.04 13.55
C ARG A 388 23.68 -8.41 14.37
N ARG A 389 23.54 -9.25 15.39
CA ARG A 389 24.68 -9.67 16.22
C ARG A 389 25.60 -10.56 15.38
N ASP A 390 26.91 -10.42 15.60
CA ASP A 390 27.90 -11.30 14.99
C ASP A 390 27.91 -12.68 15.69
N ARG A 391 26.95 -13.53 15.31
CA ARG A 391 26.77 -14.89 15.85
C ARG A 391 26.54 -15.87 14.71
N PHE A 392 27.16 -17.04 14.82
CA PHE A 392 26.92 -18.13 13.88
C PHE A 392 25.47 -18.60 13.94
N ARG A 393 24.83 -18.72 12.77
CA ARG A 393 23.58 -19.46 12.64
C ARG A 393 23.92 -20.95 12.61
N LYS A 394 23.18 -21.75 13.39
CA LYS A 394 23.25 -23.21 13.35
C LYS A 394 22.78 -23.66 11.97
N GLU A 395 23.66 -24.36 11.24
CA GLU A 395 23.26 -25.08 10.04
C GLU A 395 22.29 -26.19 10.45
N GLY A 396 21.06 -26.10 9.99
CA GLY A 396 20.12 -27.19 10.15
C GLY A 396 20.50 -28.32 9.20
N GLY A 397 20.65 -29.54 9.70
CA GLY A 397 20.79 -30.72 8.84
C GLY A 397 19.58 -30.90 7.91
N GLU A 398 19.69 -31.78 6.91
CA GLU A 398 18.65 -32.02 5.88
C GLU A 398 17.30 -32.53 6.43
N GLY A 399 17.20 -32.85 7.72
CA GLY A 399 15.97 -33.30 8.37
C GLY A 399 14.93 -32.19 8.61
N ASP A 400 13.66 -32.52 8.41
CA ASP A 400 12.53 -31.64 8.69
C ASP A 400 12.47 -31.36 10.21
N LEU A 401 12.21 -30.10 10.62
CA LEU A 401 11.97 -29.74 12.04
C LEU A 401 10.82 -30.55 12.65
N LEU A 402 9.98 -31.16 11.81
CA LEU A 402 8.82 -31.98 12.18
C LEU A 402 9.12 -33.47 12.37
N GLU A 403 10.27 -33.99 11.92
CA GLU A 403 10.58 -35.43 11.94
C GLU A 403 11.36 -35.88 13.20
N GLY A 404 11.86 -34.93 14.00
CA GLY A 404 12.49 -35.22 15.29
C GLY A 404 11.47 -35.24 16.43
N GLY A 405 10.96 -36.42 16.79
CA GLY A 405 10.10 -36.57 17.97
C GLY A 405 10.84 -36.20 19.27
N GLY A 406 10.52 -35.05 19.85
CA GLY A 406 10.91 -34.64 21.20
C GLY A 406 10.72 -33.14 21.44
N GLU A 407 9.78 -32.77 22.31
CA GLU A 407 9.66 -31.48 23.04
C GLU A 407 10.38 -30.25 22.40
N GLU A 408 9.81 -29.67 21.32
CA GLU A 408 10.27 -28.41 20.70
C GLU A 408 9.14 -27.33 20.64
N GLU A 409 8.51 -27.05 21.77
CA GLU A 409 7.64 -25.88 21.94
C GLU A 409 8.33 -24.98 22.97
N GLU A 410 8.72 -23.75 22.66
CA GLU A 410 7.80 -22.62 22.76
C GLU A 410 8.19 -21.43 21.87
N VAL A 411 7.19 -20.80 21.25
CA VAL A 411 7.29 -19.46 20.65
C VAL A 411 6.44 -18.50 21.48
N VAL A 412 7.05 -17.86 22.46
CA VAL A 412 6.62 -16.54 22.96
C VAL A 412 7.91 -15.75 23.26
N GLY A 413 8.21 -14.73 22.44
CA GLY A 413 9.41 -13.87 22.58
C GLY A 413 10.70 -14.38 21.92
N ASP A 414 10.66 -15.58 21.33
CA ASP A 414 11.65 -16.20 20.44
C ASP A 414 13.09 -16.36 21.00
N ALA A 415 13.22 -17.10 22.11
CA ALA A 415 14.50 -17.45 22.73
C ALA A 415 15.27 -18.52 21.91
N GLY A 416 16.20 -18.06 21.07
CA GLY A 416 17.24 -18.91 20.46
C GLY A 416 16.97 -19.35 19.01
N ARG A 417 15.76 -19.19 18.46
CA ARG A 417 15.48 -19.58 17.06
C ARG A 417 15.96 -18.57 16.03
N TRP A 418 16.25 -17.32 16.42
CA TRP A 418 16.98 -16.34 15.60
C TRP A 418 18.29 -16.89 14.99
N LEU A 419 18.90 -17.88 15.65
CA LEU A 419 20.14 -18.51 15.20
C LEU A 419 19.91 -19.86 14.49
N ASP A 420 18.68 -20.31 14.25
CA ASP A 420 18.42 -21.52 13.45
C ASP A 420 18.20 -21.13 11.98
N GLY A 421 19.05 -21.64 11.08
CA GLY A 421 18.95 -21.36 9.64
C GLY A 421 17.72 -21.96 8.94
N ARG A 422 16.97 -22.85 9.60
CA ARG A 422 15.72 -23.44 9.08
C ARG A 422 14.47 -22.64 9.44
N SER A 423 14.59 -21.71 10.40
CA SER A 423 13.50 -20.91 10.93
C SER A 423 13.65 -19.43 10.56
N GLY A 424 12.61 -18.64 10.80
CA GLY A 424 12.61 -17.22 10.50
C GLY A 424 11.88 -16.86 9.23
N ASN A 425 11.75 -15.55 9.02
CA ASN A 425 11.15 -14.98 7.82
C ASN A 425 12.22 -14.81 6.73
N GLY A 426 11.78 -14.61 5.50
CA GLY A 426 12.63 -14.35 4.34
C GLY A 426 12.13 -13.14 3.57
N VAL A 427 12.47 -11.95 4.04
CA VAL A 427 12.00 -10.68 3.47
C VAL A 427 13.14 -10.01 2.70
N PHE A 428 12.96 -9.76 1.41
CA PHE A 428 13.91 -8.95 0.63
C PHE A 428 13.71 -7.49 0.98
N VAL A 429 14.79 -6.71 1.12
CA VAL A 429 14.69 -5.28 1.47
C VAL A 429 15.33 -4.43 0.39
N ALA A 430 14.64 -3.39 -0.05
CA ALA A 430 15.24 -2.35 -0.89
C ALA A 430 16.26 -1.54 -0.07
N VAL A 431 17.54 -1.65 -0.44
CA VAL A 431 18.67 -1.05 0.28
C VAL A 431 19.42 0.01 -0.52
N GLY A 432 19.10 0.16 -1.81
CA GLY A 432 19.71 1.16 -2.67
C GLY A 432 18.83 1.53 -3.86
N SER A 433 18.99 2.76 -4.35
CA SER A 433 18.28 3.28 -5.51
C SER A 433 19.16 4.28 -6.26
N ALA A 434 19.42 4.02 -7.54
CA ALA A 434 20.11 4.97 -8.41
C ALA A 434 19.20 6.16 -8.82
N GLY A 435 17.88 6.02 -8.67
CA GLY A 435 16.88 7.01 -9.09
C GLY A 435 16.58 8.13 -8.09
N ARG A 436 17.27 8.18 -6.94
CA ARG A 436 16.88 9.03 -5.79
C ARG A 436 16.65 10.52 -6.12
N GLU A 437 17.50 11.11 -6.97
CA GLU A 437 17.45 12.54 -7.29
C GLU A 437 16.48 12.86 -8.44
N VAL A 438 16.07 11.84 -9.20
CA VAL A 438 15.28 12.04 -10.44
C VAL A 438 13.83 11.60 -10.27
N MET A 439 13.54 10.69 -9.36
CA MET A 439 12.22 10.08 -9.18
C MET A 439 11.10 11.11 -9.10
N GLY A 440 11.20 12.12 -8.23
CA GLY A 440 10.13 13.10 -8.07
C GLY A 440 9.82 13.88 -9.36
N ARG A 441 10.85 14.22 -10.15
CA ARG A 441 10.67 14.92 -11.43
C ARG A 441 10.09 13.99 -12.49
N GLU A 442 10.65 12.79 -12.64
CA GLU A 442 10.19 11.82 -13.65
C GLU A 442 8.78 11.30 -13.36
N MET A 443 8.42 11.12 -12.08
CA MET A 443 7.06 10.80 -11.66
C MET A 443 6.06 11.85 -12.12
N LEU A 444 6.33 13.14 -11.87
CA LEU A 444 5.45 14.21 -12.35
C LEU A 444 5.36 14.23 -13.87
N ARG A 445 6.49 14.02 -14.57
CA ARG A 445 6.51 13.92 -16.02
C ARG A 445 5.58 12.80 -16.52
N TRP A 446 5.70 11.59 -15.98
CA TRP A 446 4.86 10.46 -16.39
C TRP A 446 3.37 10.68 -16.07
N ILE A 447 3.03 11.42 -15.01
CA ILE A 447 1.63 11.73 -14.69
C ILE A 447 1.04 12.80 -15.63
N PHE A 448 1.80 13.87 -15.88
CA PHE A 448 1.28 15.08 -16.53
C PHE A 448 1.57 15.19 -18.02
N GLU A 449 2.64 14.56 -18.51
CA GLU A 449 3.09 14.67 -19.91
C GLU A 449 2.86 13.37 -20.70
N GLY A 450 2.71 12.24 -20.01
CA GLY A 450 2.67 10.90 -20.63
C GLY A 450 4.08 10.39 -20.91
#